data_AF-A0A1C6NND7-F1
#
_entry.id   AF-A0A1C6NND7-F1
#
_cell.length_a   1.000
_cell.length_b   1.000
_cell.length_c   1.000
_cell.angle_alpha   90.00
_cell.angle_beta   90.00
_cell.angle_gamma   90.00
#
_symmetry.space_group_name_H-M   'P 1'
#
loop_
_entity.id
_entity.type
_entity.pdbx_description
1 polymer ?
#
loop_
_entity_poly.entity_id
_entity_poly.type
_entity_poly.pdbx_seq_one_letter_code
_entity_poly.pdbx_strand_id
1 'polypeptide(L)'
;MGDTRLEPVVLSDTERLTLESRARRRSTAQGLAVRARIVLACANGWNNTVVAARLDVGRGTVSRWRTRFLRDRLDGLADEPRPGVPRTITDAQVEEVVVRTLEQTPPAGTHWSKRELAKVMGISPASVLRIWHAFGLQPWRTETFKISPDPFLIDKIRDVVGLYLAPPANAVVFAVDEKPQIQALQRTAPV
;
A
#
# COMPACT_ATOMS: atom_id res chain seq x y z
N MET A 1 2.41 -51.92 -1.23
CA MET A 1 3.81 -52.02 -0.77
C MET A 1 4.42 -50.62 -0.86
N GLY A 2 4.71 -50.00 0.29
CA GLY A 2 5.22 -48.63 0.34
C GLY A 2 6.62 -48.51 -0.25
N ASP A 3 6.89 -47.41 -0.94
CA ASP A 3 8.20 -47.12 -1.53
C ASP A 3 9.23 -46.94 -0.40
N THR A 4 10.11 -47.92 -0.21
CA THR A 4 11.09 -48.03 0.89
C THR A 4 12.18 -46.96 0.86
N ARG A 5 12.15 -46.02 -0.10
CA ARG A 5 13.16 -44.97 -0.27
C ARG A 5 12.79 -43.62 0.35
N LEU A 6 11.59 -43.46 0.90
CA LEU A 6 11.12 -42.19 1.44
C LEU A 6 11.19 -42.17 2.96
N GLU A 7 11.96 -41.23 3.53
CA GLU A 7 12.08 -41.02 4.98
C GLU A 7 10.69 -40.86 5.63
N PRO A 8 10.37 -41.65 6.67
CA PRO A 8 9.03 -41.69 7.25
C PRO A 8 8.68 -40.35 7.92
N VAL A 9 7.44 -39.89 7.72
CA VAL A 9 6.94 -38.70 8.41
C VAL A 9 6.43 -39.12 9.78
N VAL A 10 7.21 -38.87 10.83
CA VAL A 10 6.79 -39.06 12.22
C VAL A 10 6.35 -37.72 12.79
N LEU A 11 5.17 -37.67 13.40
CA LEU A 11 4.57 -36.48 14.00
C LEU A 11 4.56 -36.62 15.52
N SER A 12 4.91 -35.56 16.25
CA SER A 12 4.54 -35.43 17.65
C SER A 12 3.03 -35.20 17.81
N ASP A 13 2.51 -35.38 19.02
CA ASP A 13 1.10 -35.11 19.32
C ASP A 13 0.75 -33.63 19.08
N THR A 14 1.66 -32.72 19.44
CA THR A 14 1.47 -31.27 19.25
C THR A 14 1.42 -30.90 17.77
N GLU A 15 2.26 -31.51 16.94
CA GLU A 15 2.27 -31.29 15.50
C GLU A 15 1.03 -31.87 14.83
N ARG A 16 0.63 -33.09 15.22
CA ARG A 16 -0.59 -33.74 14.72
C ARG A 16 -1.81 -32.87 15.01
N LEU A 17 -1.99 -32.43 16.26
CA LEU A 17 -3.08 -31.54 16.67
C LEU A 17 -3.06 -30.23 15.86
N THR A 18 -1.89 -29.63 15.67
CA THR A 18 -1.73 -28.39 14.90
C THR A 18 -2.13 -28.58 13.43
N LEU A 19 -1.68 -29.67 12.80
CA LEU A 19 -1.99 -29.98 11.40
C LEU A 19 -3.47 -30.30 11.21
N GLU A 20 -4.08 -31.07 12.11
CA GLU A 20 -5.50 -31.38 12.08
C GLU A 20 -6.37 -30.13 12.27
N SER A 21 -5.96 -29.23 13.15
CA SER A 21 -6.62 -27.93 13.34
C SER A 21 -6.52 -27.08 12.06
N ARG A 22 -5.31 -26.93 11.49
CA ARG A 22 -5.09 -26.20 10.23
C ARG A 22 -5.90 -26.77 9.07
N ALA A 23 -6.01 -28.10 8.97
CA ALA A 23 -6.74 -28.79 7.91
C ALA A 23 -8.27 -28.61 8.00
N ARG A 24 -8.83 -28.50 9.22
CA ARG A 24 -10.29 -28.41 9.45
C ARG A 24 -10.82 -26.98 9.57
N ARG A 25 -10.00 -26.04 10.04
CA ARG A 25 -10.45 -24.67 10.34
C ARG A 25 -10.81 -23.91 9.06
N ARG A 26 -12.04 -23.38 9.00
CA ARG A 26 -12.58 -22.64 7.84
C ARG A 26 -11.78 -21.38 7.46
N SER A 27 -11.13 -20.74 8.43
CA SER A 27 -10.35 -19.52 8.21
C SER A 27 -8.90 -19.77 7.79
N THR A 28 -8.45 -21.02 7.72
CA THR A 28 -7.10 -21.34 7.23
C THR A 28 -7.02 -21.08 5.73
N ALA A 29 -5.97 -20.39 5.29
CA ALA A 29 -5.68 -20.28 3.86
C ALA A 29 -5.65 -21.67 3.20
N GLN A 30 -6.38 -21.84 2.10
CA GLN A 30 -6.58 -23.14 1.45
C GLN A 30 -5.26 -23.86 1.15
N GLY A 31 -4.24 -23.11 0.70
CA GLY A 31 -2.90 -23.66 0.46
C GLY A 31 -2.29 -24.32 1.70
N LEU A 32 -2.40 -23.69 2.87
CA LEU A 32 -1.88 -24.24 4.12
C LEU A 32 -2.70 -25.46 4.59
N ALA A 33 -4.01 -25.45 4.38
CA ALA A 33 -4.88 -26.60 4.70
C ALA A 33 -4.56 -27.82 3.82
N VAL A 34 -4.26 -27.62 2.53
CA VAL A 34 -3.80 -28.70 1.62
C VAL A 34 -2.45 -29.26 2.08
N ARG A 35 -1.49 -28.39 2.42
CA ARG A 35 -0.18 -28.79 2.94
C ARG A 35 -0.28 -29.62 4.22
N ALA A 36 -1.16 -29.22 5.13
CA ALA A 36 -1.40 -29.96 6.37
C ALA A 36 -1.99 -31.36 6.08
N ARG A 37 -2.96 -31.46 5.16
CA ARG A 37 -3.53 -32.75 4.72
C ARG A 37 -2.48 -33.67 4.07
N ILE A 38 -1.56 -33.12 3.29
CA ILE A 38 -0.44 -33.87 2.70
C ILE A 38 0.41 -34.49 3.81
N VAL A 39 0.86 -33.70 4.78
CA VAL A 39 1.73 -34.17 5.87
C VAL A 39 1.01 -35.24 6.72
N LEU A 40 -0.25 -35.02 7.10
CA LEU A 40 -1.06 -36.00 7.83
C LEU A 40 -1.20 -37.33 7.06
N ALA A 41 -1.44 -37.27 5.75
CA ALA A 41 -1.55 -38.46 4.92
C ALA A 41 -0.22 -39.20 4.78
N CYS A 42 0.91 -38.48 4.66
CA CYS A 42 2.24 -39.08 4.68
C CYS A 42 2.58 -39.71 6.03
N ALA A 43 2.12 -39.13 7.14
CA ALA A 43 2.30 -39.68 8.49
C ALA A 43 1.53 -40.98 8.73
N ASN A 44 0.47 -41.23 7.96
CA ASN A 44 -0.25 -42.51 7.95
C ASN A 44 0.46 -43.60 7.11
N GLY A 45 1.70 -43.35 6.65
CA GLY A 45 2.50 -44.32 5.89
C GLY A 45 2.14 -44.42 4.41
N TRP A 46 1.29 -43.53 3.88
CA TRP A 46 0.94 -43.57 2.46
C TRP A 46 2.07 -43.04 1.59
N ASN A 47 2.27 -43.68 0.44
CA ASN A 47 3.24 -43.23 -0.54
C ASN A 47 2.75 -41.95 -1.27
N ASN A 48 3.69 -41.20 -1.86
CA ASN A 48 3.38 -39.91 -2.47
C ASN A 48 2.38 -40.01 -3.63
N THR A 49 2.33 -41.14 -4.34
CA THR A 49 1.39 -41.38 -5.46
C THR A 49 -0.05 -41.53 -4.95
N VAL A 50 -0.25 -42.27 -3.86
CA VAL A 50 -1.57 -42.45 -3.23
C VAL A 50 -2.07 -41.14 -2.63
N VAL A 51 -1.19 -40.41 -1.94
CA VAL A 51 -1.52 -39.09 -1.35
C VAL A 51 -1.91 -38.09 -2.45
N ALA A 52 -1.16 -38.06 -3.56
CA ALA A 52 -1.42 -37.20 -4.70
C ALA A 52 -2.80 -37.45 -5.31
N ALA A 53 -3.14 -38.72 -5.57
CA ALA A 53 -4.43 -39.10 -6.14
C ALA A 53 -5.60 -38.75 -5.21
N ARG A 54 -5.46 -38.96 -3.90
CA ARG A 54 -6.54 -38.72 -2.94
C ARG A 54 -6.79 -37.24 -2.64
N LEU A 55 -5.75 -36.41 -2.72
CA LEU A 55 -5.86 -34.98 -2.46
C LEU A 55 -6.00 -34.13 -3.73
N ASP A 56 -6.08 -34.78 -4.90
CA ASP A 56 -6.14 -34.13 -6.22
C ASP A 56 -5.02 -33.09 -6.43
N VAL A 57 -3.78 -33.51 -6.16
CA VAL A 57 -2.58 -32.68 -6.31
C VAL A 57 -1.48 -33.42 -7.06
N GLY A 58 -0.60 -32.69 -7.74
CA GLY A 58 0.55 -33.30 -8.41
C GLY A 58 1.53 -33.99 -7.45
N ARG A 59 2.10 -35.13 -7.85
CA ARG A 59 3.10 -35.87 -7.06
C ARG A 59 4.30 -35.03 -6.60
N GLY A 60 4.77 -34.11 -7.46
CA GLY A 60 5.86 -33.18 -7.11
C GLY A 60 5.50 -32.22 -5.97
N THR A 61 4.22 -31.82 -5.87
CA THR A 61 3.72 -31.02 -4.76
C THR A 61 3.77 -31.79 -3.44
N VAL A 62 3.34 -33.06 -3.46
CA VAL A 62 3.42 -33.94 -2.28
C VAL A 62 4.86 -34.12 -1.84
N SER A 63 5.76 -34.44 -2.79
CA SER A 63 7.19 -34.61 -2.52
C SER A 63 7.79 -33.36 -1.87
N ARG A 64 7.56 -32.18 -2.48
CA ARG A 64 8.04 -30.89 -1.97
C ARG A 64 7.61 -30.62 -0.53
N TRP A 65 6.31 -30.78 -0.22
CA TRP A 65 5.81 -30.49 1.12
C TRP A 65 6.23 -31.53 2.16
N ARG A 66 6.37 -32.80 1.77
CA ARG A 66 6.96 -33.84 2.61
C ARG A 66 8.41 -33.50 2.96
N THR A 67 9.23 -33.16 1.97
CA THR A 67 10.63 -32.78 2.19
C THR A 67 10.76 -31.52 3.04
N ARG A 68 9.96 -30.48 2.77
CA ARG A 68 9.97 -29.26 3.59
C ARG A 68 9.54 -29.52 5.03
N PHE A 69 8.55 -30.38 5.26
CA PHE A 69 8.15 -30.75 6.61
C PHE A 69 9.24 -31.57 7.34
N LEU A 70 9.91 -32.50 6.66
CA LEU A 70 11.00 -33.26 7.27
C LEU A 70 12.16 -32.36 7.70
N ARG A 71 12.48 -31.33 6.90
CA ARG A 71 13.55 -30.37 7.18
C ARG A 71 13.19 -29.32 8.23
N ASP A 72 12.05 -28.66 8.06
CA ASP A 72 11.70 -27.43 8.79
C ASP A 72 10.41 -27.58 9.65
N ARG A 73 9.89 -28.81 9.80
CA ARG A 73 8.67 -29.13 10.56
C ARG A 73 7.48 -28.23 10.16
N LEU A 74 6.75 -27.70 11.15
CA LEU A 74 5.57 -26.85 10.92
C LEU A 74 5.89 -25.53 10.22
N ASP A 75 7.09 -24.99 10.40
CA ASP A 75 7.54 -23.74 9.77
C ASP A 75 7.80 -23.94 8.27
N GLY A 76 8.19 -25.16 7.89
CA GLY A 76 8.32 -25.59 6.50
C GLY A 76 7.05 -25.52 5.67
N LEU A 77 5.87 -25.34 6.29
CA LEU A 77 4.58 -25.26 5.59
C LEU A 77 4.14 -23.83 5.28
N ALA A 78 4.83 -22.82 5.80
CA ALA A 78 4.54 -21.42 5.52
C ALA A 78 4.84 -21.05 4.06
N ASP A 79 4.14 -20.01 3.56
CA ASP A 79 4.51 -19.40 2.29
C ASP A 79 5.90 -18.76 2.42
N GLU A 80 6.78 -19.07 1.47
CA GLU A 80 8.04 -18.36 1.36
C GLU A 80 7.78 -16.91 0.92
N PRO A 81 8.64 -15.97 1.30
CA PRO A 81 8.60 -14.62 0.75
C PRO A 81 8.57 -14.74 -0.77
N ARG A 82 7.53 -14.20 -1.42
CA ARG A 82 7.46 -14.13 -2.88
C ARG A 82 8.24 -12.90 -3.27
N PRO A 83 9.52 -13.01 -3.67
CA PRO A 83 10.28 -11.84 -4.06
C PRO A 83 9.60 -11.33 -5.33
N GLY A 84 9.10 -10.10 -5.28
CA GLY A 84 8.56 -9.46 -6.48
C GLY A 84 9.64 -9.30 -7.54
N VAL A 85 9.24 -8.74 -8.70
CA VAL A 85 10.21 -8.36 -9.73
C VAL A 85 11.28 -7.44 -9.09
N PRO A 86 12.58 -7.72 -9.29
CA PRO A 86 13.64 -6.86 -8.79
C PRO A 86 13.42 -5.40 -9.19
N ARG A 87 13.65 -4.48 -8.24
CA ARG A 87 13.50 -3.05 -8.50
C ARG A 87 14.45 -2.62 -9.63
N THR A 88 13.92 -1.92 -10.63
CA THR A 88 14.73 -1.36 -11.73
C THR A 88 15.08 0.11 -11.49
N ILE A 89 14.23 0.83 -10.76
CA ILE A 89 14.46 2.25 -10.43
C ILE A 89 15.31 2.31 -9.18
N THR A 90 16.46 2.99 -9.27
CA THR A 90 17.41 3.14 -8.16
C THR A 90 16.97 4.23 -7.20
N ASP A 91 17.51 4.21 -5.98
CA ASP A 91 17.21 5.23 -4.97
C ASP A 91 17.69 6.62 -5.44
N ALA A 92 18.81 6.68 -6.18
CA ALA A 92 19.30 7.92 -6.80
C ALA A 92 18.32 8.49 -7.83
N GLN A 93 17.67 7.65 -8.65
CA GLN A 93 16.63 8.11 -9.59
C GLN A 93 15.38 8.59 -8.85
N VAL A 94 15.04 7.96 -7.71
CA VAL A 94 13.91 8.41 -6.87
C VAL A 94 14.22 9.78 -6.29
N GLU A 95 15.41 9.96 -5.71
CA GLU A 95 15.88 11.23 -5.17
C GLU A 95 15.84 12.33 -6.24
N GLU A 96 16.37 12.06 -7.43
CA GLU A 96 16.38 13.04 -8.52
C GLU A 96 14.96 13.45 -8.96
N VAL A 97 14.01 12.50 -9.00
CA VAL A 97 12.59 12.83 -9.24
C VAL A 97 12.05 13.78 -8.16
N VAL A 98 12.34 13.52 -6.89
CA VAL A 98 11.87 14.34 -5.76
C VAL A 98 12.47 15.75 -5.84
N VAL A 99 13.79 15.86 -5.98
CA VAL A 99 14.51 17.14 -6.06
C VAL A 99 13.99 17.98 -7.23
N ARG A 100 13.93 17.42 -8.44
CA ARG A 100 13.41 18.16 -9.61
C ARG A 100 11.96 18.59 -9.44
N THR A 101 11.15 17.77 -8.77
CA THR A 101 9.74 18.11 -8.51
C THR A 101 9.61 19.32 -7.59
N LEU A 102 10.48 19.43 -6.58
CA LEU A 102 10.41 20.47 -5.55
C LEU A 102 11.14 21.76 -5.92
N GLU A 103 12.25 21.66 -6.67
CA GLU A 103 13.18 22.77 -6.87
C GLU A 103 13.17 23.33 -8.30
N GLN A 104 12.50 22.67 -9.23
CA GLN A 104 12.50 23.06 -10.64
C GLN A 104 11.09 23.12 -11.20
N THR A 105 10.92 23.90 -12.28
CA THR A 105 9.70 23.94 -13.10
C THR A 105 10.01 23.52 -14.53
N PRO A 106 9.07 22.90 -15.26
CA PRO A 106 9.28 22.56 -16.66
C PRO A 106 9.46 23.84 -17.51
N PRO A 107 10.17 23.76 -18.66
CA PRO A 107 10.44 24.94 -19.49
C PRO A 107 9.20 25.71 -19.97
N ALA A 108 8.05 25.05 -20.05
CA ALA A 108 6.81 25.61 -20.59
C ALA A 108 5.62 25.48 -19.62
N GLY A 109 5.85 25.41 -18.30
CA GLY A 109 4.78 25.25 -17.33
C GLY A 109 5.13 25.71 -15.92
N THR A 110 4.09 25.91 -15.10
CA THR A 110 4.24 26.33 -13.69
C THR A 110 4.59 25.17 -12.75
N HIS A 111 4.30 23.94 -13.14
CA HIS A 111 4.53 22.73 -12.37
C HIS A 111 4.79 21.55 -13.30
N TRP A 112 5.54 20.55 -12.83
CA TRP A 112 5.78 19.34 -13.60
C TRP A 112 4.48 18.55 -13.81
N SER A 113 4.21 18.14 -15.05
CA SER A 113 3.36 16.97 -15.28
C SER A 113 4.18 15.68 -15.13
N LYS A 114 3.51 14.59 -14.72
CA LYS A 114 4.16 13.27 -14.61
C LYS A 114 4.74 12.77 -15.92
N ARG A 115 4.21 13.24 -17.07
CA ARG A 115 4.67 12.84 -18.40
C ARG A 115 5.94 13.58 -18.79
N GLU A 116 6.01 14.88 -18.51
CA GLU A 116 7.20 15.69 -18.79
C GLU A 116 8.37 15.24 -17.93
N LEU A 117 8.14 15.08 -16.62
CA LEU A 117 9.19 14.65 -15.71
C LEU A 117 9.67 13.23 -16.03
N ALA A 118 8.76 12.33 -16.41
CA ALA A 118 9.11 10.99 -16.90
C ALA A 118 10.00 11.02 -18.15
N LYS A 119 9.70 11.89 -19.11
CA LYS A 119 10.51 12.05 -20.33
C LYS A 119 11.92 12.54 -20.00
N VAL A 120 12.05 13.47 -19.06
CA VAL A 120 13.35 13.99 -18.59
C VAL A 120 14.15 12.93 -17.85
N MET A 121 13.47 12.14 -17.01
CA MET A 121 14.10 11.12 -16.15
C MET A 121 14.33 9.76 -16.83
N GLY A 122 13.79 9.54 -18.03
CA GLY A 122 13.90 8.27 -18.74
C GLY A 122 13.17 7.11 -18.04
N ILE A 123 12.15 7.40 -17.23
CA ILE A 123 11.33 6.38 -16.53
C ILE A 123 9.86 6.48 -16.94
N SER A 124 9.03 5.51 -16.56
CA SER A 124 7.61 5.54 -16.91
C SER A 124 6.84 6.62 -16.12
N PRO A 125 5.83 7.27 -16.73
CA PRO A 125 4.96 8.22 -16.02
C PRO A 125 4.23 7.63 -14.81
N ALA A 126 3.96 6.31 -14.84
CA ALA A 126 3.38 5.59 -13.72
C ALA A 126 4.36 5.49 -12.54
N SER A 127 5.66 5.34 -12.81
CA SER A 127 6.68 5.34 -11.76
C SER A 127 6.87 6.71 -11.13
N VAL A 128 6.89 7.79 -11.91
CA VAL A 128 6.88 9.16 -11.38
C VAL A 128 5.69 9.39 -10.47
N LEU A 129 4.49 9.01 -10.91
CA LEU A 129 3.28 9.13 -10.09
C LEU A 129 3.36 8.33 -8.79
N ARG A 130 3.92 7.11 -8.84
CA ARG A 130 4.10 6.26 -7.65
C ARG A 130 5.08 6.90 -6.66
N ILE A 131 6.16 7.51 -7.16
CA ILE A 131 7.11 8.27 -6.34
C ILE A 131 6.40 9.45 -5.70
N TRP A 132 5.66 10.26 -6.49
CA TRP A 132 4.89 11.37 -5.92
C TRP A 132 3.92 10.93 -4.82
N HIS A 133 3.17 9.85 -5.02
CA HIS A 133 2.28 9.32 -3.99
C HIS A 133 3.04 8.85 -2.74
N ALA A 134 4.16 8.15 -2.90
CA ALA A 134 4.95 7.65 -1.78
C ALA A 134 5.53 8.79 -0.92
N PHE A 135 5.89 9.92 -1.54
CA PHE A 135 6.44 11.10 -0.86
C PHE A 135 5.41 12.20 -0.59
N GLY A 136 4.12 11.98 -0.90
CA GLY A 136 3.07 12.98 -0.70
C GLY A 136 3.21 14.23 -1.59
N LEU A 137 3.94 14.16 -2.70
CA LEU A 137 4.21 15.30 -3.57
C LEU A 137 3.00 15.64 -4.43
N GLN A 138 2.63 16.92 -4.43
CA GLN A 138 1.56 17.49 -5.25
C GLN A 138 2.10 18.72 -6.00
N PRO A 139 2.79 18.54 -7.15
CA PRO A 139 3.48 19.63 -7.85
C PRO A 139 2.56 20.82 -8.23
N TRP A 140 1.28 20.56 -8.48
CA TRP A 140 0.28 21.56 -8.81
C TRP A 140 -0.34 22.27 -7.59
N ARG A 141 -0.01 21.83 -6.37
CA ARG A 141 -0.56 22.39 -5.15
C ARG A 141 0.52 23.18 -4.43
N THR A 142 0.44 24.50 -4.56
CA THR A 142 1.20 25.41 -3.72
C THR A 142 0.35 25.74 -2.49
N GLU A 143 0.79 25.31 -1.31
CA GLU A 143 0.21 25.82 -0.07
C GLU A 143 0.88 27.16 0.23
N THR A 144 0.16 28.25 0.00
CA THR A 144 0.64 29.57 0.38
C THR A 144 0.23 29.85 1.82
N PHE A 145 1.19 30.29 2.63
CA PHE A 145 0.91 30.80 3.97
C PHE A 145 1.03 32.33 3.92
N LYS A 146 -0.05 33.04 4.28
CA LYS A 146 0.01 34.49 4.43
C LYS A 146 0.59 34.80 5.81
N ILE A 147 1.88 35.13 5.85
CA ILE A 147 2.51 35.71 7.04
C ILE A 147 2.19 37.21 7.03
N SER A 148 1.42 37.68 8.01
CA SER A 148 1.26 39.12 8.23
C SER A 148 2.37 39.62 9.15
N PRO A 149 3.08 40.71 8.80
CA PRO A 149 4.06 41.35 9.68
C PRO A 149 3.42 42.22 10.77
N ASP A 150 2.08 42.30 10.81
CA ASP A 150 1.35 43.13 11.77
C ASP A 150 1.46 42.56 13.20
N PRO A 151 2.09 43.27 14.15
CA PRO A 151 2.23 42.80 15.52
C PRO A 151 0.87 42.65 16.25
N PHE A 152 -0.18 43.31 15.77
CA PHE A 152 -1.53 43.25 16.34
C PHE A 152 -2.46 42.29 15.60
N LEU A 153 -1.95 41.45 14.70
CA LEU A 153 -2.75 40.56 13.87
C LEU A 153 -3.76 39.73 14.69
N ILE A 154 -3.30 39.13 15.79
CA ILE A 154 -4.13 38.26 16.62
C ILE A 154 -5.27 39.05 17.29
N ASP A 155 -4.97 40.25 17.80
CA ASP A 155 -5.98 41.07 18.46
C ASP A 155 -7.02 41.58 17.46
N LYS A 156 -6.60 42.02 16.27
CA LYS A 156 -7.53 42.39 15.19
C LYS A 156 -8.40 41.21 14.74
N ILE A 157 -7.84 40.01 14.62
CA ILE A 157 -8.62 38.80 14.30
C ILE A 157 -9.65 38.54 15.40
N ARG A 158 -9.26 38.64 16.67
CA ARG A 158 -10.17 38.45 17.81
C ARG A 158 -11.27 39.48 17.84
N ASP A 159 -10.97 40.75 17.57
CA ASP A 159 -11.96 41.82 17.50
C ASP A 159 -13.00 41.54 16.40
N VAL A 160 -12.53 41.17 15.19
CA VAL A 160 -13.42 40.85 14.08
C VAL A 160 -14.26 39.60 14.36
N VAL A 161 -13.65 38.53 14.90
CA VAL A 161 -14.38 37.30 15.27
C VAL A 161 -15.35 37.57 16.42
N GLY A 162 -14.99 38.46 17.35
CA GLY A 162 -15.84 38.90 18.45
C GLY A 162 -17.16 39.51 17.96
N LEU A 163 -17.14 40.24 16.85
CA LEU A 163 -18.36 40.77 16.21
C LEU A 163 -19.32 39.67 15.73
N TYR A 164 -18.82 38.48 15.37
CA TYR A 164 -19.65 37.33 15.00
C TYR A 164 -20.16 36.55 16.22
N LEU A 165 -19.33 36.44 17.27
CA LEU A 165 -19.68 35.68 18.46
C LEU A 165 -20.64 36.44 19.40
N ALA A 166 -20.50 37.76 19.49
CA ALA A 166 -21.34 38.64 20.32
C ALA A 166 -21.68 39.92 19.53
N PRO A 167 -22.57 39.83 18.53
CA PRO A 167 -22.91 40.98 17.69
C PRO A 167 -23.61 42.07 18.51
N PRO A 168 -23.24 43.35 18.35
CA PRO A 168 -23.95 44.45 18.99
C PRO A 168 -25.39 44.56 18.48
N ALA A 169 -26.30 45.04 19.35
CA ALA A 169 -27.68 45.29 18.95
C ALA A 169 -27.76 46.32 17.81
N ASN A 170 -28.53 46.00 16.77
CA ASN A 170 -28.70 46.82 15.55
C ASN A 170 -27.42 47.07 14.74
N ALA A 171 -26.38 46.23 14.87
CA ALA A 171 -25.18 46.33 14.05
C ALA A 171 -25.36 45.68 12.68
N VAL A 172 -24.70 46.26 11.67
CA VAL A 172 -24.59 45.69 10.31
C VAL A 172 -23.10 45.60 9.96
N VAL A 173 -22.64 44.41 9.55
CA VAL A 173 -21.26 44.17 9.11
C VAL A 173 -21.22 44.18 7.59
N PHE A 174 -20.40 45.06 7.02
CA PHE A 174 -20.12 45.10 5.59
C PHE A 174 -18.71 44.57 5.34
N ALA A 175 -18.59 43.52 4.52
CA ALA A 175 -17.31 43.01 4.06
C ALA A 175 -17.15 43.33 2.58
N VAL A 176 -16.07 44.04 2.24
CA VAL A 176 -15.72 44.38 0.86
C VAL A 176 -14.36 43.78 0.58
N ASP A 177 -14.28 42.98 -0.48
CA ASP A 177 -13.03 42.37 -0.97
C ASP A 177 -12.90 42.70 -2.46
N GLU A 178 -11.71 43.10 -2.87
CA GLU A 178 -11.41 43.30 -4.28
C GLU A 178 -10.81 42.01 -4.84
N LYS A 179 -11.51 41.38 -5.79
CA LYS A 179 -11.02 40.21 -6.51
C LYS A 179 -10.68 40.58 -7.96
N PRO A 180 -9.43 41.05 -8.22
CA PRO A 180 -9.06 41.65 -9.50
C PRO A 180 -9.16 40.69 -10.71
N GLN A 181 -9.30 39.38 -10.48
CA GLN A 181 -9.41 38.35 -11.52
C GLN A 181 -10.85 37.86 -11.76
N ILE A 182 -11.84 38.36 -11.01
CA ILE A 182 -13.25 38.04 -11.20
C ILE A 182 -13.95 39.31 -11.68
N GLN A 183 -14.36 39.33 -12.95
CA GLN A 183 -15.17 40.42 -13.46
C GLN A 183 -16.55 40.39 -12.79
N ALA A 184 -16.95 41.47 -12.13
CA ALA A 184 -18.30 41.61 -11.59
C ALA A 184 -19.29 41.68 -12.75
N LEU A 185 -19.92 40.53 -13.07
CA LEU A 185 -21.00 40.47 -14.04
C LEU A 185 -22.28 40.98 -13.36
N GLN A 186 -22.84 42.10 -13.82
CA GLN A 186 -24.18 42.51 -13.42
C GLN A 186 -25.18 41.45 -13.89
N ARG A 187 -25.80 40.74 -12.95
CA ARG A 187 -26.93 39.85 -13.22
C ARG A 187 -28.09 40.25 -12.32
N THR A 188 -29.25 40.44 -12.94
CA THR A 188 -30.48 40.91 -12.28
C THR A 188 -31.23 39.80 -11.53
N ALA A 189 -30.77 38.54 -11.57
CA ALA A 189 -31.36 37.42 -10.84
C ALA A 189 -30.30 36.36 -10.44
N PRO A 190 -30.45 35.70 -9.26
CA PRO A 190 -29.56 34.63 -8.80
C PRO A 190 -29.93 33.26 -9.42
N VAL A 191 -28.95 32.34 -9.44
CA VAL A 191 -29.12 30.91 -9.81
C VAL A 191 -29.34 30.09 -8.54
#